data_AF-A0A2V9TGN2-F1
#
_entry.id   AF-A0A2V9TGN2-F1
#
_cell.length_a   1.000
_cell.length_b   1.000
_cell.length_c   1.000
_cell.angle_alpha   90.00
_cell.angle_beta   90.00
_cell.angle_gamma   90.00
#
_symmetry.space_group_name_H-M   'P 1'
#
loop_
_entity.id
_entity.type
_entity.pdbx_description
1 polymer ?
#
loop_
_entity_poly.entity_id
_entity_poly.type
_entity_poly.pdbx_seq_one_letter_code
_entity_poly.pdbx_strand_id
1 'polypeptide(L)'
;MADERTKAIDLAFAQIEKQFGKGSIMRLGSKEAIVPISVIPTGAISFDAALGVGGFPRGRVVEIFGPESSGKTTIALQVIAEAQKTGGMAAFVDAEHALDPAYAKKLGVDVDNLLVSQPDYGEQALEIAEALVRSGAIDVLVVDSVAALVPKAELDGEMGDSHMGLQARLMSQALRKLTGIVSKSRTCLIFINQIREKIGVMFGNPETTTGGRALKFYASVRIDIRRIAAIKEGDIVTGSRTRVKVVKNKVAAPFREAEFDIMYGEGISREGDLIDLAANNGIVEKSGAWYSYKGERIGQGRENARQFLKDNKDTMAKLEAEVRKHLGLTLPAAQAAAPSAQSPAQASRVTTMPSAAPEMASKVPAARR
;
A
#
# COMPACT_ATOMS: atom_id res chain seq x y z
N MET A 1 38.66 -8.83 32.18
CA MET A 1 37.42 -9.61 32.02
C MET A 1 36.28 -8.86 31.32
N ALA A 2 35.70 -7.77 31.86
CA ALA A 2 34.63 -7.03 31.15
C ALA A 2 35.14 -6.36 29.85
N ASP A 3 36.33 -5.78 29.89
CA ASP A 3 36.96 -5.11 28.74
C ASP A 3 37.40 -6.08 27.63
N GLU A 4 37.83 -7.30 28.01
CA GLU A 4 38.20 -8.36 27.03
C GLU A 4 36.97 -8.92 26.31
N ARG A 5 35.83 -9.08 27.01
CA ARG A 5 34.57 -9.50 26.37
C ARG A 5 34.09 -8.45 25.38
N THR A 6 34.18 -7.16 25.72
CA THR A 6 33.81 -6.07 24.80
C THR A 6 34.70 -6.06 23.57
N LYS A 7 36.03 -6.17 23.74
CA LYS A 7 36.97 -6.26 22.61
C LYS A 7 36.71 -7.46 21.70
N ALA A 8 36.42 -8.63 22.28
CA ALA A 8 36.08 -9.82 21.51
C ALA A 8 34.77 -9.64 20.71
N ILE A 9 33.77 -8.97 21.30
CA ILE A 9 32.51 -8.63 20.62
C ILE A 9 32.77 -7.67 19.47
N ASP A 10 33.55 -6.61 19.67
CA ASP A 10 33.78 -5.61 18.63
C ASP A 10 34.61 -6.17 17.46
N LEU A 11 35.56 -7.08 17.74
CA LEU A 11 36.26 -7.86 16.71
C LEU A 11 35.32 -8.76 15.92
N ALA A 12 34.40 -9.45 16.60
CA ALA A 12 33.40 -10.27 15.94
C ALA A 12 32.46 -9.41 15.07
N PHE A 13 32.05 -8.23 15.54
CA PHE A 13 31.27 -7.27 14.77
C PHE A 13 32.00 -6.86 13.48
N ALA A 14 33.27 -6.46 13.59
CA ALA A 14 34.07 -6.06 12.43
C ALA A 14 34.26 -7.22 11.42
N GLN A 15 34.44 -8.45 11.90
CA GLN A 15 34.52 -9.64 11.04
C GLN A 15 33.20 -9.92 10.31
N ILE A 16 32.08 -9.84 11.03
CA ILE A 16 30.74 -10.05 10.46
C ILE A 16 30.44 -8.97 9.41
N GLU A 17 30.69 -7.69 9.71
CA GLU A 17 30.48 -6.61 8.73
C GLU A 17 31.39 -6.74 7.50
N LYS A 18 32.64 -7.19 7.67
CA LYS A 18 33.55 -7.44 6.55
C LYS A 18 33.08 -8.60 5.66
N GLN A 19 32.51 -9.65 6.25
CA GLN A 19 32.05 -10.83 5.51
C GLN A 19 30.67 -10.63 4.86
N PHE A 20 29.75 -9.96 5.55
CA PHE A 20 28.33 -9.90 5.16
C PHE A 20 27.84 -8.49 4.81
N GLY A 21 28.72 -7.49 4.87
CA GLY A 21 28.44 -6.09 4.54
C GLY A 21 28.08 -5.24 5.77
N LYS A 22 28.19 -3.92 5.62
CA LYS A 22 27.81 -2.94 6.67
C LYS A 22 26.33 -3.12 7.06
N GLY A 23 26.06 -3.07 8.37
CA GLY A 23 24.70 -3.22 8.91
C GLY A 23 24.17 -4.66 8.93
N SER A 24 25.01 -5.67 8.63
CA SER A 24 24.68 -7.09 8.82
C SER A 24 24.53 -7.48 10.30
N ILE A 25 25.15 -6.73 11.20
CA ILE A 25 24.97 -6.82 12.65
C ILE A 25 24.97 -5.42 13.25
N MET A 26 24.05 -5.15 14.18
CA MET A 26 23.94 -3.86 14.86
C MET A 26 23.43 -4.06 16.27
N ARG A 27 23.78 -3.13 17.17
CA ARG A 27 23.21 -3.11 18.52
C ARG A 27 21.79 -2.53 18.43
N LEU A 28 20.80 -3.23 18.98
CA LEU A 28 19.39 -2.86 18.87
C LEU A 28 19.07 -1.44 19.41
N GLY A 29 19.80 -0.99 20.43
CA GLY A 29 19.66 0.36 21.01
C GLY A 29 20.44 1.46 20.29
N SER A 30 21.18 1.15 19.21
CA SER A 30 21.87 2.17 18.43
C SER A 30 20.89 3.06 17.69
N LYS A 31 21.23 4.34 17.48
CA LYS A 31 20.40 5.27 16.70
C LYS A 31 20.14 4.77 15.26
N GLU A 32 21.05 3.96 14.74
CA GLU A 32 20.94 3.32 13.42
C GLU A 32 19.92 2.18 13.37
N ALA A 33 19.65 1.52 14.51
CA ALA A 33 18.63 0.47 14.62
C ALA A 33 17.22 1.05 14.91
N ILE A 34 17.15 2.23 15.53
CA ILE A 34 15.90 2.93 15.86
C ILE A 34 15.53 3.85 14.68
N VAL A 35 15.22 3.26 13.53
CA VAL A 35 14.67 4.02 12.39
C VAL A 35 13.14 3.95 12.47
N PRO A 36 12.43 5.08 12.50
CA PRO A 36 10.97 5.07 12.45
C PRO A 36 10.50 4.38 11.16
N ILE A 37 9.51 3.50 11.30
CA ILE A 37 8.97 2.73 10.18
C ILE A 37 8.29 3.72 9.23
N SER A 38 8.81 3.83 8.01
CA SER A 38 8.16 4.61 6.96
C SER A 38 6.84 3.95 6.57
N VAL A 39 5.80 4.75 6.36
CA VAL A 39 4.46 4.26 6.05
C VAL A 39 3.89 4.90 4.79
N ILE A 40 2.86 4.28 4.21
CA ILE A 40 2.00 4.83 3.17
C ILE A 40 0.61 5.05 3.80
N PRO A 41 0.05 6.26 3.79
CA PRO A 41 -1.29 6.51 4.33
C PRO A 41 -2.34 5.61 3.67
N THR A 42 -3.38 5.25 4.43
CA THR A 42 -4.47 4.38 3.94
C THR A 42 -5.54 5.13 3.15
N GLY A 43 -5.58 6.46 3.27
CA GLY A 43 -6.70 7.31 2.82
C GLY A 43 -7.80 7.50 3.88
N ALA A 44 -7.82 6.70 4.95
CA ALA A 44 -8.70 6.85 6.11
C ALA A 44 -7.88 7.13 7.39
N ILE A 45 -8.20 8.22 8.09
CA ILE A 45 -7.53 8.62 9.33
C ILE A 45 -7.80 7.59 10.43
N SER A 46 -9.02 7.04 10.49
CA SER A 46 -9.39 6.01 11.47
C SER A 46 -8.58 4.75 11.24
N PHE A 47 -8.34 4.40 9.97
CA PHE A 47 -7.58 3.23 9.62
C PHE A 47 -6.08 3.42 9.89
N ASP A 48 -5.53 4.59 9.58
CA ASP A 48 -4.16 4.98 9.96
C ASP A 48 -3.95 4.87 11.49
N ALA A 49 -4.94 5.30 12.28
CA ALA A 49 -4.95 5.18 13.75
C ALA A 49 -5.01 3.71 14.22
N ALA A 50 -5.85 2.90 13.58
CA ALA A 50 -5.97 1.48 13.90
C ALA A 50 -4.69 0.69 13.56
N LEU A 51 -3.96 1.07 12.51
CA LEU A 51 -2.65 0.51 12.20
C LEU A 51 -1.58 0.90 13.22
N GLY A 52 -1.78 2.01 13.94
CA GLY A 52 -0.96 2.48 15.06
C GLY A 52 0.38 3.11 14.67
N VAL A 53 0.83 2.90 13.43
CA VAL A 53 2.01 3.57 12.84
C VAL A 53 1.64 4.65 11.82
N GLY A 54 0.33 4.91 11.63
CA GLY A 54 -0.16 5.95 10.73
C GLY A 54 -0.25 5.56 9.25
N GLY A 55 -0.21 4.27 8.93
CA GLY A 55 -0.38 3.78 7.56
C GLY A 55 0.19 2.38 7.33
N PHE A 56 0.19 1.93 6.06
CA PHE A 56 0.77 0.67 5.63
C PHE A 56 2.30 0.71 5.73
N PRO A 57 2.95 -0.22 6.44
CA PRO A 57 4.39 -0.17 6.66
C PRO A 57 5.16 -0.55 5.39
N ARG A 58 6.09 0.32 4.98
CA ARG A 58 7.04 0.07 3.90
C ARG A 58 8.04 -1.02 4.29
N GLY A 59 8.51 -1.76 3.30
CA GLY A 59 9.43 -2.88 3.48
C GLY A 59 8.83 -4.08 4.19
N ARG A 60 7.50 -4.22 4.19
CA ARG A 60 6.78 -5.30 4.85
C ARG A 60 5.76 -5.95 3.90
N VAL A 61 5.45 -7.20 4.21
CA VAL A 61 4.32 -7.93 3.61
C VAL A 61 3.06 -7.61 4.41
N VAL A 62 1.98 -7.27 3.72
CA VAL A 62 0.65 -7.02 4.28
C VAL A 62 -0.36 -7.94 3.58
N GLU A 63 -1.32 -8.47 4.34
CA GLU A 63 -2.44 -9.24 3.80
C GLU A 63 -3.75 -8.50 4.09
N ILE A 64 -4.55 -8.26 3.05
CA ILE A 64 -5.93 -7.76 3.16
C ILE A 64 -6.85 -8.91 2.74
N PHE A 65 -7.71 -9.36 3.64
CA PHE A 65 -8.63 -10.45 3.35
C PHE A 65 -10.03 -10.14 3.87
N GLY A 66 -11.04 -10.75 3.25
CA GLY A 66 -12.44 -10.45 3.55
C GLY A 66 -13.38 -11.07 2.52
N PRO A 67 -14.70 -11.02 2.78
CA PRO A 67 -15.72 -11.48 1.83
C PRO A 67 -15.62 -10.77 0.47
N GLU A 68 -16.26 -11.31 -0.55
CA GLU A 68 -16.52 -10.62 -1.80
C GLU A 68 -17.18 -9.25 -1.57
N SER A 69 -16.88 -8.28 -2.44
CA SER A 69 -17.47 -6.94 -2.38
C SER A 69 -17.31 -6.19 -1.04
N SER A 70 -16.33 -6.59 -0.22
CA SER A 70 -16.00 -5.93 1.06
C SER A 70 -15.15 -4.67 0.91
N GLY A 71 -14.57 -4.43 -0.27
CA GLY A 71 -13.72 -3.26 -0.56
C GLY A 71 -12.20 -3.55 -0.58
N LYS A 72 -11.77 -4.82 -0.65
CA LYS A 72 -10.34 -5.21 -0.66
C LYS A 72 -9.53 -4.47 -1.72
N THR A 73 -9.94 -4.58 -2.98
CA THR A 73 -9.29 -3.94 -4.13
C THR A 73 -9.40 -2.42 -4.04
N THR A 74 -10.54 -1.88 -3.57
CA THR A 74 -10.72 -0.43 -3.35
C THR A 74 -9.69 0.12 -2.35
N ILE A 75 -9.46 -0.55 -1.21
CA ILE A 75 -8.43 -0.13 -0.26
C ILE A 75 -7.04 -0.22 -0.89
N ALA A 76 -6.73 -1.30 -1.61
CA ALA A 76 -5.42 -1.44 -2.23
C ALA A 76 -5.15 -0.34 -3.28
N LEU A 77 -6.15 0.02 -4.09
CA LEU A 77 -6.07 1.12 -5.04
C LEU A 77 -5.95 2.48 -4.34
N GLN A 78 -6.60 2.70 -3.20
CA GLN A 78 -6.44 3.92 -2.40
C GLN A 78 -5.02 4.03 -1.83
N VAL A 79 -4.43 2.93 -1.34
CA VAL A 79 -3.03 2.92 -0.90
C VAL A 79 -2.07 3.21 -2.06
N ILE A 80 -2.36 2.70 -3.27
CA ILE A 80 -1.62 3.05 -4.49
C ILE A 80 -1.71 4.55 -4.78
N ALA A 81 -2.93 5.11 -4.75
CA ALA A 81 -3.15 6.53 -4.98
C ALA A 81 -2.40 7.40 -3.96
N GLU A 82 -2.42 7.04 -2.67
CA GLU A 82 -1.66 7.75 -1.63
C GLU A 82 -0.14 7.64 -1.83
N ALA A 83 0.37 6.49 -2.27
CA ALA A 83 1.78 6.35 -2.63
C ALA A 83 2.17 7.26 -3.80
N GLN A 84 1.37 7.25 -4.87
CA GLN A 84 1.60 8.06 -6.08
C GLN A 84 1.52 9.57 -5.80
N LYS A 85 0.60 10.01 -4.93
CA LYS A 85 0.52 11.43 -4.50
C LYS A 85 1.81 11.94 -3.87
N THR A 86 2.60 11.06 -3.28
CA THR A 86 3.92 11.40 -2.70
C THR A 86 5.09 11.17 -3.67
N GLY A 87 4.80 10.91 -4.95
CA GLY A 87 5.80 10.65 -5.99
C GLY A 87 6.31 9.20 -6.03
N GLY A 88 5.67 8.28 -5.30
CA GLY A 88 6.06 6.87 -5.28
C GLY A 88 5.59 6.10 -6.51
N MET A 89 6.33 5.05 -6.88
CA MET A 89 5.97 4.14 -7.97
C MET A 89 5.12 2.98 -7.45
N ALA A 90 4.07 2.62 -8.18
CA ALA A 90 3.18 1.54 -7.83
C ALA A 90 3.15 0.44 -8.91
N ALA A 91 2.94 -0.79 -8.47
CA ALA A 91 2.68 -1.92 -9.35
C ALA A 91 1.47 -2.73 -8.88
N PHE A 92 0.74 -3.31 -9.83
CA PHE A 92 -0.42 -4.13 -9.59
C PHE A 92 -0.33 -5.43 -10.42
N VAL A 93 -0.30 -6.56 -9.73
CA VAL A 93 -0.38 -7.90 -10.34
C VAL A 93 -1.82 -8.37 -10.24
N ASP A 94 -2.55 -8.25 -11.34
CA ASP A 94 -3.97 -8.59 -11.49
C ASP A 94 -4.10 -10.04 -11.97
N ALA A 95 -4.03 -10.98 -11.03
CA ALA A 95 -4.26 -12.40 -11.27
C ALA A 95 -5.77 -12.73 -11.39
N GLU A 96 -6.67 -11.87 -10.90
CA GLU A 96 -8.12 -12.04 -11.09
C GLU A 96 -8.62 -11.53 -12.45
N HIS A 97 -7.78 -10.83 -13.23
CA HIS A 97 -8.14 -10.20 -14.50
C HIS A 97 -9.37 -9.29 -14.39
N ALA A 98 -9.51 -8.60 -13.25
CA ALA A 98 -10.73 -7.88 -12.87
C ALA A 98 -10.48 -6.39 -12.61
N LEU A 99 -9.26 -5.89 -12.83
CA LEU A 99 -8.94 -4.48 -12.61
C LEU A 99 -9.60 -3.59 -13.68
N ASP A 100 -10.44 -2.64 -13.24
CA ASP A 100 -11.02 -1.60 -14.09
C ASP A 100 -10.20 -0.30 -14.01
N PRO A 101 -9.51 0.13 -15.09
CA PRO A 101 -8.75 1.38 -15.11
C PRO A 101 -9.61 2.62 -14.90
N ALA A 102 -10.86 2.62 -15.37
CA ALA A 102 -11.75 3.77 -15.20
C ALA A 102 -12.15 3.95 -13.73
N TYR A 103 -12.43 2.85 -13.04
CA TYR A 103 -12.65 2.86 -11.59
C TYR A 103 -11.39 3.27 -10.83
N ALA A 104 -10.22 2.71 -11.15
CA ALA A 104 -8.95 3.08 -10.51
C ALA A 104 -8.67 4.59 -10.63
N LYS A 105 -8.86 5.17 -11.82
CA LYS A 105 -8.70 6.62 -12.05
C LYS A 105 -9.64 7.45 -11.19
N LYS A 106 -10.89 7.02 -11.01
CA LYS A 106 -11.86 7.69 -10.12
C LYS A 106 -11.43 7.67 -8.65
N LEU A 107 -10.72 6.62 -8.23
CA LEU A 107 -10.13 6.51 -6.89
C LEU A 107 -8.86 7.36 -6.71
N GLY A 108 -8.43 8.10 -7.75
CA GLY A 108 -7.26 8.96 -7.70
C GLY A 108 -5.95 8.26 -8.02
N VAL A 109 -6.00 7.04 -8.59
CA VAL A 109 -4.82 6.35 -9.11
C VAL A 109 -4.38 7.04 -10.39
N ASP A 110 -3.08 7.32 -10.49
CA ASP A 110 -2.43 7.71 -11.74
C ASP A 110 -2.21 6.45 -12.57
N VAL A 111 -3.21 6.16 -13.42
CA VAL A 111 -3.25 4.96 -14.27
C VAL A 111 -2.19 4.97 -15.36
N ASP A 112 -1.70 6.14 -15.78
CA ASP A 112 -0.69 6.25 -16.83
C ASP A 112 0.68 5.81 -16.32
N ASN A 113 0.92 5.97 -15.02
CA ASN A 113 2.16 5.57 -14.34
C ASN A 113 2.02 4.32 -13.46
N LEU A 114 0.86 3.65 -13.45
CA LEU A 114 0.68 2.39 -12.72
C LEU A 114 1.19 1.22 -13.56
N LEU A 115 2.18 0.48 -13.05
CA LEU A 115 2.63 -0.75 -13.69
C LEU A 115 1.61 -1.86 -13.44
N VAL A 116 1.02 -2.42 -14.50
CA VAL A 116 0.05 -3.52 -14.40
C VAL A 116 0.62 -4.77 -15.06
N SER A 117 0.45 -5.91 -14.42
CA SER A 117 0.74 -7.22 -14.98
C SER A 117 -0.46 -8.14 -14.82
N GLN A 118 -0.84 -8.83 -15.89
CA GLN A 118 -1.88 -9.86 -15.90
C GLN A 118 -1.22 -11.20 -16.22
N PRO A 119 -0.76 -11.94 -15.18
CA PRO A 119 -0.04 -13.19 -15.36
C PRO A 119 -1.00 -14.34 -15.70
N ASP A 120 -0.50 -15.33 -16.44
CA ASP A 120 -1.20 -16.54 -16.83
C ASP A 120 -1.27 -17.57 -15.68
N TYR A 121 -0.27 -17.60 -14.79
CA TYR A 121 -0.16 -18.56 -13.69
C TYR A 121 0.58 -18.01 -12.46
N GLY A 122 0.42 -18.70 -11.33
CA GLY A 122 0.87 -18.25 -10.02
C GLY A 122 2.38 -18.07 -9.88
N GLU A 123 3.19 -18.99 -10.43
CA GLU A 123 4.65 -18.84 -10.42
C GLU A 123 5.09 -17.58 -11.17
N GLN A 124 4.54 -17.33 -12.37
CA GLN A 124 4.86 -16.15 -13.17
C GLN A 124 4.49 -14.87 -12.43
N ALA A 125 3.31 -14.81 -11.81
CA ALA A 125 2.86 -13.68 -11.01
C ALA A 125 3.86 -13.34 -9.88
N LEU A 126 4.35 -14.36 -9.17
CA LEU A 126 5.27 -14.20 -8.04
C LEU A 126 6.70 -13.88 -8.50
N GLU A 127 7.13 -14.38 -9.65
CA GLU A 127 8.41 -14.03 -10.27
C GLU A 127 8.43 -12.57 -10.75
N ILE A 128 7.33 -12.10 -11.35
CA ILE A 128 7.15 -10.69 -11.74
C ILE A 128 7.18 -9.80 -10.49
N ALA A 129 6.45 -10.17 -9.44
CA ALA A 129 6.49 -9.44 -8.17
C ALA A 129 7.91 -9.42 -7.57
N GLU A 130 8.65 -10.53 -7.63
CA GLU A 130 10.04 -10.60 -7.17
C GLU A 130 10.95 -9.65 -7.96
N ALA A 131 10.86 -9.66 -9.29
CA ALA A 131 11.67 -8.81 -10.16
C ALA A 131 11.40 -7.31 -9.91
N LEU A 132 10.12 -6.95 -9.79
CA LEU A 132 9.68 -5.58 -9.52
C LEU A 132 10.18 -5.09 -8.15
N VAL A 133 10.02 -5.89 -7.09
CA VAL A 133 10.51 -5.53 -5.74
C VAL A 133 12.05 -5.44 -5.74
N ARG A 134 12.74 -6.35 -6.44
CA ARG A 134 14.21 -6.38 -6.50
C ARG A 134 14.81 -5.16 -7.20
N SER A 135 14.08 -4.54 -8.13
CA SER A 135 14.51 -3.30 -8.79
C SER A 135 14.78 -2.15 -7.80
N GLY A 136 14.13 -2.18 -6.63
CA GLY A 136 14.19 -1.10 -5.64
C GLY A 136 13.43 0.17 -6.04
N ALA A 137 12.76 0.18 -7.20
CA ALA A 137 12.03 1.33 -7.71
C ALA A 137 10.55 1.37 -7.27
N ILE A 138 10.02 0.27 -6.73
CA ILE A 138 8.59 0.14 -6.39
C ILE A 138 8.34 0.44 -4.92
N ASP A 139 7.50 1.45 -4.66
CA ASP A 139 7.09 1.84 -3.31
C ASP A 139 5.98 0.94 -2.76
N VAL A 140 5.03 0.56 -3.61
CA VAL A 140 3.92 -0.33 -3.28
C VAL A 140 3.65 -1.32 -4.41
N LEU A 141 3.49 -2.59 -4.08
CA LEU A 141 3.11 -3.64 -5.01
C LEU A 141 1.89 -4.38 -4.46
N VAL A 142 0.83 -4.48 -5.25
CA VAL A 142 -0.38 -5.22 -4.92
C VAL A 142 -0.44 -6.51 -5.75
N VAL A 143 -0.79 -7.63 -5.12
CA VAL A 143 -1.12 -8.89 -5.79
C VAL A 143 -2.59 -9.20 -5.52
N ASP A 144 -3.43 -9.13 -6.56
CA ASP A 144 -4.87 -9.38 -6.51
C ASP A 144 -5.24 -10.59 -7.40
N SER A 145 -5.48 -11.78 -6.87
CA SER A 145 -5.45 -12.17 -5.45
C SER A 145 -4.70 -13.49 -5.26
N VAL A 146 -4.37 -13.81 -4.01
CA VAL A 146 -3.72 -15.08 -3.65
C VAL A 146 -4.54 -16.29 -4.10
N ALA A 147 -5.87 -16.18 -4.12
CA ALA A 147 -6.75 -17.27 -4.54
C ALA A 147 -6.57 -17.59 -6.03
N ALA A 148 -6.26 -16.58 -6.85
CA ALA A 148 -6.05 -16.68 -8.29
C ALA A 148 -4.60 -17.03 -8.67
N LEU A 149 -3.69 -17.18 -7.71
CA LEU A 149 -2.33 -17.67 -7.96
C LEU A 149 -2.33 -19.19 -8.18
N VAL A 150 -2.93 -19.64 -9.29
CA VAL A 150 -3.05 -21.05 -9.65
C VAL A 150 -1.72 -21.55 -10.20
N PRO A 151 -1.11 -22.60 -9.62
CA PRO A 151 0.14 -23.15 -10.13
C PRO A 151 0.01 -23.66 -11.57
N LYS A 152 1.06 -23.52 -12.38
CA LYS A 152 1.03 -23.95 -13.79
C LYS A 152 0.58 -25.40 -13.98
N ALA A 153 1.08 -26.33 -13.16
CA ALA A 153 0.71 -27.74 -13.26
C ALA A 153 -0.79 -27.99 -12.99
N GLU A 154 -1.45 -27.13 -12.20
CA GLU A 154 -2.90 -27.23 -11.97
C GLU A 154 -3.70 -26.68 -13.16
N LEU A 155 -3.18 -25.66 -13.87
CA LEU A 155 -3.81 -25.14 -15.09
C LEU A 155 -3.63 -26.06 -16.30
N ASP A 156 -2.48 -26.71 -16.43
CA ASP A 156 -2.18 -27.65 -17.52
C ASP A 156 -2.86 -29.02 -17.30
N GLY A 157 -3.37 -29.29 -16.10
CA GLY A 157 -4.05 -30.54 -15.73
C GLY A 157 -5.51 -30.58 -16.18
N GLU A 158 -6.14 -31.75 -15.99
CA GLU A 158 -7.56 -31.92 -16.30
C GLU A 158 -8.47 -31.52 -15.12
N MET A 159 -9.70 -31.10 -15.43
CA MET A 159 -10.69 -30.77 -14.41
C MET A 159 -11.01 -32.01 -13.58
N GLY A 160 -10.66 -31.97 -12.29
CA GLY A 160 -10.82 -33.10 -11.36
C GLY A 160 -9.50 -33.71 -10.89
N ASP A 161 -8.37 -33.32 -11.48
CA ASP A 161 -7.06 -33.75 -11.04
C ASP A 161 -6.73 -33.25 -9.62
N SER A 162 -6.18 -34.14 -8.81
CA SER A 162 -5.87 -33.85 -7.40
C SER A 162 -4.49 -33.22 -7.25
N HIS A 163 -4.46 -31.89 -7.10
CA HIS A 163 -3.25 -31.11 -6.85
C HIS A 163 -3.14 -30.71 -5.37
N MET A 164 -2.95 -31.69 -4.47
CA MET A 164 -2.96 -31.44 -3.02
C MET A 164 -1.88 -30.46 -2.57
N GLY A 165 -2.30 -29.25 -2.17
CA GLY A 165 -1.45 -28.27 -1.49
C GLY A 165 -0.39 -27.60 -2.36
N LEU A 166 -0.52 -27.68 -3.69
CA LEU A 166 0.46 -27.12 -4.62
C LEU A 166 0.61 -25.59 -4.44
N GLN A 167 -0.51 -24.87 -4.42
CA GLN A 167 -0.54 -23.42 -4.16
C GLN A 167 0.08 -23.05 -2.79
N ALA A 168 -0.16 -23.85 -1.75
CA ALA A 168 0.41 -23.59 -0.42
C ALA A 168 1.95 -23.73 -0.40
N ARG A 169 2.49 -24.69 -1.18
CA ARG A 169 3.94 -24.88 -1.36
C ARG A 169 4.55 -23.73 -2.15
N LEU A 170 3.91 -23.32 -3.24
CA LEU A 170 4.29 -22.16 -4.05
C LEU A 170 4.40 -20.90 -3.18
N MET A 171 3.35 -20.56 -2.44
CA MET A 171 3.33 -19.40 -1.54
C MET A 171 4.42 -19.48 -0.47
N SER A 172 4.68 -20.67 0.09
CA SER A 172 5.72 -20.87 1.09
C SER A 172 7.13 -20.61 0.52
N GLN A 173 7.39 -21.05 -0.71
CA GLN A 173 8.66 -20.83 -1.39
C GLN A 173 8.84 -19.36 -1.78
N ALA A 174 7.83 -18.75 -2.38
CA ALA A 174 7.87 -17.37 -2.83
C ALA A 174 8.05 -16.39 -1.66
N LEU A 175 7.26 -16.51 -0.59
CA LEU A 175 7.37 -15.62 0.57
C LEU A 175 8.72 -15.73 1.28
N ARG A 176 9.34 -16.92 1.29
CA ARG A 176 10.71 -17.10 1.83
C ARG A 176 11.75 -16.28 1.06
N LYS A 177 11.60 -16.16 -0.26
CA LYS A 177 12.46 -15.32 -1.11
C LYS A 177 12.11 -13.83 -0.97
N LEU A 178 10.82 -13.51 -1.13
CA LEU A 178 10.32 -12.14 -1.19
C LEU A 178 10.57 -11.35 0.10
N THR A 179 10.38 -11.95 1.28
CA THR A 179 10.43 -11.21 2.55
C THR A 179 11.75 -10.45 2.76
N GLY A 180 12.88 -11.07 2.42
CA GLY A 180 14.19 -10.42 2.55
C GLY A 180 14.39 -9.28 1.54
N ILE A 181 13.87 -9.44 0.32
CA ILE A 181 13.98 -8.45 -0.76
C ILE A 181 13.06 -7.27 -0.48
N VAL A 182 11.83 -7.52 -0.03
CA VAL A 182 10.84 -6.54 0.41
C VAL A 182 11.41 -5.65 1.51
N SER A 183 12.06 -6.24 2.52
CA SER A 183 12.68 -5.45 3.60
C SER A 183 13.83 -4.54 3.10
N LYS A 184 14.61 -4.98 2.11
CA LYS A 184 15.74 -4.21 1.58
C LYS A 184 15.31 -3.09 0.62
N SER A 185 14.34 -3.39 -0.24
CA SER A 185 13.77 -2.44 -1.22
C SER A 185 12.86 -1.39 -0.60
N ARG A 186 12.37 -1.63 0.63
CA ARG A 186 11.35 -0.81 1.30
C ARG A 186 10.01 -0.78 0.54
N THR A 187 9.76 -1.72 -0.37
CA THR A 187 8.43 -1.89 -1.00
C THR A 187 7.39 -2.33 0.03
N CYS A 188 6.20 -1.74 0.01
CA CYS A 188 5.03 -2.29 0.70
C CYS A 188 4.39 -3.36 -0.20
N LEU A 189 4.51 -4.64 0.17
CA LEU A 189 3.96 -5.74 -0.62
C LEU A 189 2.61 -6.17 -0.05
N ILE A 190 1.53 -5.89 -0.76
CA ILE A 190 0.16 -6.16 -0.35
C ILE A 190 -0.37 -7.37 -1.11
N PHE A 191 -0.84 -8.38 -0.38
CA PHE A 191 -1.60 -9.49 -0.93
C PHE A 191 -3.08 -9.31 -0.60
N ILE A 192 -3.93 -9.33 -1.62
CA ILE A 192 -5.37 -9.49 -1.45
C ILE A 192 -5.69 -10.98 -1.36
N ASN A 193 -6.57 -11.35 -0.46
CA ASN A 193 -6.97 -12.74 -0.27
C ASN A 193 -8.47 -12.87 -0.03
N GLN A 194 -9.01 -14.03 -0.39
CA GLN A 194 -10.40 -14.38 -0.19
C GLN A 194 -10.57 -15.25 1.05
N ILE A 195 -11.77 -15.21 1.62
CA ILE A 195 -12.18 -16.13 2.69
C ILE A 195 -12.68 -17.44 2.06
N ARG A 196 -12.38 -18.55 2.73
CA ARG A 196 -12.93 -19.88 2.50
C ARG A 196 -13.31 -20.48 3.84
N GLU A 197 -14.16 -21.50 3.84
CA GLU A 197 -14.51 -22.23 5.06
C GLU A 197 -13.76 -23.56 5.14
N LYS A 198 -13.30 -23.91 6.34
CA LYS A 198 -12.76 -25.25 6.61
C LYS A 198 -13.90 -26.19 6.92
N ILE A 199 -14.06 -27.20 6.07
CA ILE A 199 -15.00 -28.30 6.29
C ILE A 199 -14.58 -29.08 7.55
N GLY A 200 -15.56 -29.41 8.40
CA GLY A 200 -15.35 -30.27 9.59
C GLY A 200 -14.97 -29.53 10.87
N VAL A 201 -15.00 -28.20 10.91
CA VAL A 201 -14.82 -27.41 12.15
C VAL A 201 -16.15 -27.29 12.88
N MET A 202 -16.31 -28.03 13.99
CA MET A 202 -17.52 -28.00 14.84
C MET A 202 -17.49 -26.91 15.93
N PHE A 203 -16.31 -26.35 16.24
CA PHE A 203 -16.14 -25.34 17.29
C PHE A 203 -15.12 -24.27 16.86
N GLY A 204 -15.43 -23.00 17.10
CA GLY A 204 -14.59 -21.85 16.72
C GLY A 204 -14.94 -21.24 15.37
N ASN A 205 -14.08 -20.36 14.84
CA ASN A 205 -14.28 -19.72 13.54
C ASN A 205 -13.84 -20.66 12.40
N PRO A 206 -14.74 -21.07 11.48
CA PRO A 206 -14.41 -21.94 10.34
C PRO A 206 -13.66 -21.21 9.22
N GLU A 207 -13.62 -19.88 9.23
CA GLU A 207 -13.01 -19.08 8.19
C GLU A 207 -11.48 -19.30 8.10
N THR A 208 -11.01 -19.44 6.87
CA THR A 208 -9.60 -19.49 6.51
C THR A 208 -9.34 -18.66 5.26
N THR A 209 -8.07 -18.45 4.94
CA THR A 209 -7.64 -17.78 3.72
C THR A 209 -6.90 -18.76 2.81
N THR A 210 -6.86 -18.48 1.51
CA THR A 210 -6.21 -19.32 0.50
C THR A 210 -4.67 -19.20 0.54
N GLY A 211 -3.95 -20.06 -0.19
CA GLY A 211 -2.48 -20.04 -0.22
C GLY A 211 -1.77 -20.66 1.00
N GLY A 212 -2.49 -21.45 1.80
CA GLY A 212 -1.93 -22.14 2.96
C GLY A 212 -1.66 -21.22 4.16
N ARG A 213 -0.66 -21.57 4.98
CA ARG A 213 -0.36 -20.85 6.24
C ARG A 213 0.78 -19.84 6.14
N ALA A 214 1.60 -19.92 5.08
CA ALA A 214 2.84 -19.13 4.98
C ALA A 214 2.56 -17.62 5.08
N LEU A 215 1.61 -17.10 4.29
CA LEU A 215 1.27 -15.68 4.30
C LEU A 215 0.87 -15.19 5.69
N LYS A 216 0.12 -16.00 6.46
CA LYS A 216 -0.27 -15.67 7.83
C LYS A 216 0.94 -15.44 8.74
N PHE A 217 2.08 -16.11 8.52
CA PHE A 217 3.29 -15.96 9.32
C PHE A 217 4.19 -14.82 8.83
N TYR A 218 4.37 -14.71 7.51
CA TYR A 218 5.23 -13.71 6.87
C TYR A 218 4.64 -12.30 6.88
N ALA A 219 3.32 -12.17 6.76
CA ALA A 219 2.65 -10.87 6.85
C ALA A 219 2.97 -10.18 8.18
N SER A 220 3.42 -8.93 8.12
CA SER A 220 3.61 -8.09 9.31
C SER A 220 2.29 -7.51 9.79
N VAL A 221 1.40 -7.20 8.85
CA VAL A 221 0.05 -6.72 9.12
C VAL A 221 -0.95 -7.61 8.39
N ARG A 222 -2.03 -8.00 9.07
CA ARG A 222 -3.17 -8.67 8.45
C ARG A 222 -4.44 -7.92 8.80
N ILE A 223 -5.24 -7.64 7.79
CA ILE A 223 -6.47 -6.84 7.88
C ILE A 223 -7.65 -7.72 7.43
N ASP A 224 -8.63 -7.89 8.32
CA ASP A 224 -9.95 -8.43 7.99
C ASP A 224 -10.87 -7.25 7.64
N ILE A 225 -11.35 -7.19 6.40
CA ILE A 225 -12.26 -6.15 5.92
C ILE A 225 -13.66 -6.72 5.69
N ARG A 226 -14.68 -6.02 6.19
CA ARG A 226 -16.08 -6.41 6.03
C ARG A 226 -16.96 -5.20 5.73
N ARG A 227 -17.90 -5.39 4.82
CA ARG A 227 -19.03 -4.48 4.65
C ARG A 227 -20.02 -4.73 5.80
N ILE A 228 -20.32 -3.69 6.57
CA ILE A 228 -21.22 -3.80 7.74
C ILE A 228 -22.59 -3.16 7.50
N ALA A 229 -22.70 -2.18 6.60
CA ALA A 229 -23.98 -1.61 6.20
C ALA A 229 -23.92 -1.03 4.78
N ALA A 230 -25.10 -0.84 4.17
CA ALA A 230 -25.27 -0.08 2.93
C ALA A 230 -25.51 1.40 3.27
N ILE A 231 -24.89 2.30 2.52
CA ILE A 231 -25.17 3.74 2.57
C ILE A 231 -26.16 4.05 1.45
N LYS A 232 -27.26 4.73 1.78
CA LYS A 232 -28.36 5.00 0.86
C LYS A 232 -28.69 6.49 0.80
N GLU A 233 -29.02 6.95 -0.40
CA GLU A 233 -29.66 8.24 -0.65
C GLU A 233 -31.04 7.96 -1.27
N GLY A 234 -32.10 8.13 -0.47
CA GLY A 234 -33.42 7.62 -0.82
C GLY A 234 -33.39 6.09 -0.98
N ASP A 235 -33.77 5.61 -2.17
CA ASP A 235 -33.79 4.19 -2.52
C ASP A 235 -32.49 3.67 -3.15
N ILE A 236 -31.56 4.57 -3.51
CA ILE A 236 -30.33 4.22 -4.22
C ILE A 236 -29.21 3.93 -3.21
N VAL A 237 -28.52 2.80 -3.37
CA VAL A 237 -27.31 2.49 -2.60
C VAL A 237 -26.11 3.23 -3.20
N THR A 238 -25.60 4.22 -2.50
CA THR A 238 -24.50 5.09 -2.96
C THR A 238 -23.14 4.70 -2.38
N GLY A 239 -23.12 3.82 -1.38
CA GLY A 239 -21.87 3.37 -0.79
C GLY A 239 -22.02 2.23 0.21
N SER A 240 -20.92 1.95 0.92
CA SER A 240 -20.82 0.89 1.91
C SER A 240 -20.10 1.37 3.16
N ARG A 241 -20.76 1.22 4.30
CA ARG A 241 -20.09 1.34 5.60
C ARG A 241 -19.22 0.10 5.77
N THR A 242 -17.93 0.32 5.97
CA THR A 242 -16.91 -0.72 5.97
C THR A 242 -16.20 -0.73 7.31
N ARG A 243 -15.98 -1.93 7.85
CA ARG A 243 -15.18 -2.15 9.05
C ARG A 243 -13.91 -2.89 8.65
N VAL A 244 -12.78 -2.41 9.16
CA VAL A 244 -11.49 -3.11 9.09
C VAL A 244 -11.03 -3.48 10.48
N LYS A 245 -10.52 -4.69 10.64
CA LYS A 245 -9.92 -5.20 11.88
C LYS A 245 -8.49 -5.62 11.64
N VAL A 246 -7.56 -5.07 12.41
CA VAL A 246 -6.14 -5.41 12.32
C VAL A 246 -5.90 -6.70 13.12
N VAL A 247 -6.17 -7.86 12.52
CA VAL A 247 -6.06 -9.17 13.19
C VAL A 247 -4.62 -9.62 13.47
N LYS A 248 -3.64 -8.98 12.85
CA LYS A 248 -2.21 -9.15 13.15
C LYS A 248 -1.48 -7.84 12.91
N ASN A 249 -0.61 -7.46 13.85
CA ASN A 249 0.25 -6.29 13.71
C ASN A 249 1.60 -6.57 14.39
N LYS A 250 2.71 -6.49 13.64
CA LYS A 250 4.08 -6.61 14.15
C LYS A 250 4.77 -5.25 14.35
N VAL A 251 4.09 -4.13 14.03
CA VAL A 251 4.67 -2.78 14.07
C VAL A 251 3.99 -1.88 15.09
N ALA A 252 2.78 -2.23 15.53
CA ALA A 252 2.07 -1.62 16.65
C ALA A 252 1.12 -2.64 17.32
N ALA A 253 0.29 -2.18 18.25
CA ALA A 253 -0.70 -3.02 18.91
C ALA A 253 -1.72 -3.60 17.90
N PRO A 254 -1.97 -4.93 17.92
CA PRO A 254 -2.99 -5.55 17.08
C PRO A 254 -4.41 -5.37 17.66
N PHE A 255 -5.41 -5.89 16.93
CA PHE A 255 -6.83 -5.98 17.29
C PHE A 255 -7.59 -4.67 17.41
N ARG A 256 -7.00 -3.57 16.94
CA ARG A 256 -7.72 -2.33 16.69
C ARG A 256 -8.65 -2.48 15.49
N GLU A 257 -9.75 -1.75 15.54
CA GLU A 257 -10.76 -1.69 14.49
C GLU A 257 -10.92 -0.24 14.03
N ALA A 258 -11.29 -0.08 12.76
CA ALA A 258 -11.69 1.20 12.21
C ALA A 258 -12.93 1.02 11.35
N GLU A 259 -13.77 2.05 11.32
CA GLU A 259 -14.96 2.08 10.50
C GLU A 259 -14.98 3.37 9.69
N PHE A 260 -15.24 3.23 8.40
CA PHE A 260 -15.30 4.34 7.47
C PHE A 260 -16.23 4.00 6.30
N ASP A 261 -16.55 5.00 5.51
CA ASP A 261 -17.45 4.86 4.38
C ASP A 261 -16.64 4.70 3.09
N ILE A 262 -17.03 3.74 2.26
CA ILE A 262 -16.57 3.61 0.88
C ILE A 262 -17.72 4.03 -0.04
N MET A 263 -17.58 5.18 -0.68
CA MET A 263 -18.55 5.72 -1.62
C MET A 263 -18.25 5.21 -3.03
N TYR A 264 -19.27 4.73 -3.73
CA TYR A 264 -19.08 4.13 -5.06
C TYR A 264 -18.67 5.20 -6.08
N GLY A 265 -17.48 5.02 -6.68
CA GLY A 265 -16.91 5.98 -7.63
C GLY A 265 -16.11 7.12 -7.01
N GLU A 266 -16.04 7.24 -5.68
CA GLU A 266 -15.16 8.21 -4.99
C GLU A 266 -14.11 7.51 -4.11
N GLY A 267 -14.40 6.32 -3.60
CA GLY A 267 -13.50 5.58 -2.70
C GLY A 267 -13.78 5.86 -1.23
N ILE A 268 -12.73 5.87 -0.41
CA ILE A 268 -12.86 6.14 1.02
C ILE A 268 -13.29 7.59 1.22
N SER A 269 -14.38 7.83 1.95
CA SER A 269 -14.79 9.19 2.31
C SER A 269 -13.96 9.70 3.48
N ARG A 270 -12.95 10.51 3.17
CA ARG A 270 -12.06 11.12 4.17
C ARG A 270 -12.79 12.11 5.07
N GLU A 271 -13.74 12.87 4.52
CA GLU A 271 -14.53 13.85 5.25
C GLU A 271 -15.48 13.16 6.23
N GLY A 272 -16.13 12.07 5.79
CA GLY A 272 -17.03 11.28 6.64
C GLY A 272 -16.27 10.63 7.79
N ASP A 273 -15.10 10.06 7.50
CA ASP A 273 -14.21 9.48 8.51
C ASP A 273 -13.74 10.53 9.53
N LEU A 274 -13.32 11.71 9.05
CA LEU A 274 -12.87 12.82 9.90
C LEU A 274 -13.97 13.31 10.85
N ILE A 275 -15.21 13.45 10.37
CA ILE A 275 -16.33 13.90 11.20
C ILE A 275 -16.66 12.88 12.28
N ASP A 276 -16.69 11.59 11.93
CA ASP A 276 -16.98 10.53 12.88
C ASP A 276 -15.92 10.52 13.99
N LEU A 277 -14.63 10.60 13.62
CA LEU A 277 -13.54 10.68 14.58
C LEU A 277 -13.61 11.95 15.44
N ALA A 278 -13.82 13.12 14.83
CA ALA A 278 -13.86 14.38 15.54
C ALA A 278 -15.00 14.41 16.56
N ALA A 279 -16.17 13.88 16.19
CA ALA A 279 -17.30 13.79 17.10
C ALA A 279 -17.08 12.78 18.22
N ASN A 280 -16.51 11.60 17.92
CA ASN A 280 -16.24 10.57 18.92
C ASN A 280 -15.18 10.99 19.95
N ASN A 281 -14.28 11.91 19.57
CA ASN A 281 -13.25 12.46 20.45
C ASN A 281 -13.62 13.83 21.05
N GLY A 282 -14.87 14.29 20.87
CA GLY A 282 -15.37 15.55 21.44
C GLY A 282 -14.73 16.83 20.86
N ILE A 283 -14.07 16.74 19.70
CA ILE A 283 -13.50 17.89 18.98
C ILE A 283 -14.60 18.63 18.19
N VAL A 284 -15.57 17.88 17.68
CA VAL A 284 -16.81 18.41 17.08
C VAL A 284 -17.95 18.16 18.06
N GLU A 285 -18.65 19.23 18.41
CA GLU A 285 -19.77 19.19 19.35
C GLU A 285 -21.05 18.77 18.64
N LYS A 286 -21.80 17.85 19.26
CA LYS A 286 -23.12 17.41 18.79
C LYS A 286 -24.20 18.00 19.69
N SER A 287 -25.02 18.91 19.16
CA SER A 287 -26.20 19.47 19.84
C SER A 287 -27.47 18.99 19.13
N GLY A 288 -28.04 17.88 19.60
CA GLY A 288 -29.14 17.21 18.89
C GLY A 288 -28.67 16.70 17.53
N ALA A 289 -29.28 17.20 16.45
CA ALA A 289 -28.87 16.88 15.08
C ALA A 289 -27.76 17.80 14.54
N TRP A 290 -27.39 18.87 15.25
CA TRP A 290 -26.39 19.84 14.78
C TRP A 290 -24.97 19.45 15.14
N TYR A 291 -24.06 19.61 14.18
CA TYR A 291 -22.62 19.49 14.36
C TYR A 291 -22.01 20.89 14.38
N SER A 292 -21.15 21.15 15.37
CA SER A 292 -20.45 22.42 15.53
C SER A 292 -18.95 22.20 15.73
N TYR A 293 -18.12 23.01 15.08
CA TYR A 293 -16.67 23.03 15.27
C TYR A 293 -16.24 24.42 15.73
N LYS A 294 -15.62 24.53 16.91
CA LYS A 294 -15.17 25.81 17.51
C LYS A 294 -16.25 26.90 17.55
N GLY A 295 -17.49 26.50 17.85
CA GLY A 295 -18.65 27.40 17.93
C GLY A 295 -19.33 27.70 16.59
N GLU A 296 -18.73 27.34 15.45
CA GLU A 296 -19.36 27.45 14.13
C GLU A 296 -20.20 26.21 13.84
N ARG A 297 -21.45 26.41 13.39
CA ARG A 297 -22.32 25.29 12.97
C ARG A 297 -21.93 24.83 11.57
N ILE A 298 -21.37 23.63 11.49
CA ILE A 298 -20.87 23.05 10.25
C ILE A 298 -21.94 22.23 9.50
N GLY A 299 -23.03 21.85 10.16
CA GLY A 299 -24.15 21.20 9.47
C GLY A 299 -25.19 20.57 10.38
N GLN A 300 -26.41 20.40 9.85
CA GLN A 300 -27.47 19.63 10.49
C GLN A 300 -27.46 18.20 9.93
N GLY A 301 -27.10 17.22 10.74
CA GLY A 301 -26.89 15.85 10.33
C GLY A 301 -25.49 15.58 9.77
N ARG A 302 -25.09 14.31 9.80
CA ARG A 302 -23.75 13.85 9.40
C ARG A 302 -23.44 14.17 7.93
N GLU A 303 -24.42 13.99 7.06
CA GLU A 303 -24.29 14.18 5.61
C GLU A 303 -24.00 15.64 5.25
N ASN A 304 -24.78 16.58 5.80
CA ASN A 304 -24.56 18.01 5.57
C ASN A 304 -23.22 18.49 6.13
N ALA A 305 -22.80 17.97 7.30
CA ALA A 305 -21.48 18.28 7.84
C ALA A 305 -20.34 17.74 6.94
N ARG A 306 -20.53 16.55 6.34
CA ARG A 306 -19.58 15.97 5.36
C ARG A 306 -19.43 16.88 4.15
N GLN A 307 -20.55 17.30 3.58
CA GLN A 307 -20.56 18.18 2.42
C GLN A 307 -19.91 19.53 2.75
N PHE A 308 -20.19 20.11 3.92
CA PHE A 308 -19.53 21.34 4.37
C PHE A 308 -18.00 21.21 4.42
N LEU A 309 -17.45 20.11 4.95
CA LEU A 309 -16.00 19.90 4.97
C LEU A 309 -15.41 19.72 3.57
N LYS A 310 -16.14 19.05 2.67
CA LYS A 310 -15.74 18.88 1.26
C LYS A 310 -15.62 20.23 0.56
N ASP A 311 -16.53 21.16 0.86
CA ASP A 311 -16.55 22.50 0.29
C ASP A 311 -15.56 23.47 0.97
N ASN A 312 -15.24 23.24 2.26
CA ASN A 312 -14.38 24.12 3.08
C ASN A 312 -13.04 23.44 3.44
N LYS A 313 -12.14 23.38 2.46
CA LYS A 313 -10.82 22.72 2.59
C LYS A 313 -9.95 23.25 3.73
N ASP A 314 -10.00 24.55 4.03
CA ASP A 314 -9.22 25.15 5.12
C ASP A 314 -9.69 24.65 6.49
N THR A 315 -11.00 24.54 6.68
CA THR A 315 -11.60 24.01 7.92
C THR A 315 -11.33 22.51 8.04
N MET A 316 -11.44 21.76 6.94
CA MET A 316 -11.08 20.35 6.89
C MET A 316 -9.62 20.13 7.32
N ALA A 317 -8.67 20.90 6.79
CA ALA A 317 -7.25 20.76 7.13
C ALA A 317 -6.97 21.08 8.60
N LYS A 318 -7.60 22.13 9.16
CA LYS A 318 -7.49 22.48 10.59
C LYS A 318 -8.03 21.39 11.48
N LEU A 319 -9.23 20.88 11.16
CA LEU A 319 -9.87 19.81 11.91
C LEU A 319 -9.06 18.52 11.85
N GLU A 320 -8.56 18.15 10.66
CA GLU A 320 -7.71 16.97 10.48
C GLU A 320 -6.41 17.06 11.27
N ALA A 321 -5.73 18.21 11.27
CA ALA A 321 -4.52 18.40 12.05
C ALA A 321 -4.77 18.21 13.55
N GLU A 322 -5.90 18.72 14.04
CA GLU A 322 -6.32 18.59 15.43
C GLU A 322 -6.66 17.14 15.80
N VAL A 323 -7.43 16.44 14.96
CA VAL A 323 -7.76 15.02 15.14
C VAL A 323 -6.50 14.14 15.09
N ARG A 324 -5.63 14.32 14.10
CA ARG A 324 -4.36 13.57 14.01
C ARG A 324 -3.47 13.81 15.23
N LYS A 325 -3.41 15.04 15.74
CA LYS A 325 -2.67 15.36 16.97
C LYS A 325 -3.26 14.64 18.18
N HIS A 326 -4.59 14.63 18.31
CA HIS A 326 -5.27 13.93 19.40
C HIS A 326 -5.02 12.41 19.37
N LEU A 327 -4.99 11.81 18.17
CA LEU A 327 -4.74 10.39 17.97
C LEU A 327 -3.25 10.00 18.02
N GLY A 328 -2.34 10.96 18.23
CA GLY A 328 -0.89 10.70 18.25
C GLY A 328 -0.30 10.33 16.88
N LEU A 329 -0.98 10.68 15.78
CA LEU A 329 -0.60 10.39 14.40
C LEU A 329 0.28 11.47 13.76
N THR A 330 0.89 12.35 14.55
CA THR A 330 1.79 13.39 14.02
C THR A 330 2.98 12.72 13.33
N LEU A 331 3.05 12.88 12.00
CA LEU A 331 4.22 12.57 11.20
C LEU A 331 5.44 13.25 11.86
N PRO A 332 6.52 12.51 12.19
CA PRO A 332 7.78 13.15 12.55
C PRO A 332 8.17 14.06 11.39
N ALA A 333 8.49 15.33 11.68
CA ALA A 333 8.80 16.39 10.72
C ALA A 333 10.12 16.19 9.93
N ALA A 334 10.50 14.94 9.61
CA ALA A 334 11.78 14.59 9.01
C ALA A 334 11.68 13.99 7.59
N GLN A 335 10.52 14.03 6.93
CA GLN A 335 10.38 13.50 5.56
C GLN A 335 9.94 14.53 4.50
N ALA A 336 9.76 15.80 4.89
CA ALA A 336 9.58 16.89 3.93
C ALA A 336 10.95 17.52 3.57
N ALA A 337 11.88 16.72 3.06
CA ALA A 337 13.05 17.12 2.25
C ALA A 337 14.01 15.94 2.11
N ALA A 338 13.75 15.05 1.15
CA ALA A 338 14.87 14.37 0.49
C ALA A 338 15.25 15.25 -0.72
N PRO A 339 16.50 15.74 -0.82
CA PRO A 339 16.92 16.51 -1.99
C PRO A 339 16.83 15.61 -3.21
N SER A 340 16.21 16.13 -4.27
CA SER A 340 16.20 15.53 -5.60
C SER A 340 17.62 15.13 -5.98
N ALA A 341 17.79 13.87 -6.35
CA ALA A 341 19.05 13.38 -6.89
C ALA A 341 19.42 14.25 -8.09
N GLN A 342 20.57 14.90 -7.99
CA GLN A 342 21.15 15.72 -9.04
C GLN A 342 21.34 14.87 -10.29
N SER A 343 20.72 15.29 -11.40
CA SER A 343 21.03 14.79 -12.73
C SER A 343 22.53 14.96 -13.01
N PRO A 344 23.24 13.92 -13.51
CA PRO A 344 24.63 14.11 -13.90
C PRO A 344 24.71 15.05 -15.09
N ALA A 345 25.57 16.04 -14.93
CA ALA A 345 25.86 17.13 -15.84
C ALA A 345 26.35 16.64 -17.21
N GLN A 346 26.05 17.49 -18.20
CA GLN A 346 26.62 17.52 -19.53
C GLN A 346 28.15 17.52 -19.53
N ALA A 347 28.74 16.57 -20.24
CA ALA A 347 30.02 16.68 -20.98
C ALA A 347 30.05 15.47 -21.94
N SER A 348 30.18 15.60 -23.26
CA SER A 348 31.17 16.40 -23.98
C SER A 348 30.74 16.56 -25.44
N ARG A 349 30.79 17.80 -25.93
CA ARG A 349 30.83 18.08 -27.38
C ARG A 349 32.23 17.73 -27.87
N VAL A 350 32.33 16.76 -28.78
CA VAL A 350 33.53 16.58 -29.60
C VAL A 350 33.38 17.47 -30.82
N THR A 351 34.09 18.60 -30.83
CA THR A 351 34.29 19.46 -31.99
C THR A 351 35.75 19.32 -32.41
N THR A 352 36.04 18.68 -33.53
CA THR A 352 37.20 18.99 -34.37
C THR A 352 36.90 18.53 -35.80
N MET A 353 36.68 19.48 -36.70
CA MET A 353 36.94 19.29 -38.13
C MET A 353 38.43 19.54 -38.39
N PRO A 354 38.94 19.10 -39.55
CA PRO A 354 39.68 20.05 -40.38
C PRO A 354 39.13 20.18 -41.80
N SER A 355 39.29 21.42 -42.25
CA SER A 355 39.05 22.05 -43.55
C SER A 355 39.53 21.30 -44.80
N ALA A 356 38.74 21.37 -45.88
CA ALA A 356 39.20 21.80 -47.21
C ALA A 356 38.01 22.36 -48.02
N ALA A 357 38.24 23.49 -48.69
CA ALA A 357 37.25 24.34 -49.37
C ALA A 357 37.14 24.01 -50.89
N PRO A 358 36.59 24.87 -51.77
CA PRO A 358 35.23 24.78 -52.30
C PRO A 358 35.16 24.66 -53.84
N GLU A 359 34.05 24.17 -54.42
CA GLU A 359 33.75 24.52 -55.83
C GLU A 359 32.26 24.44 -56.22
N MET A 360 31.75 25.62 -56.57
CA MET A 360 30.75 26.01 -57.58
C MET A 360 29.59 25.08 -58.02
N ALA A 361 28.38 25.58 -57.74
CA ALA A 361 27.27 25.85 -58.66
C ALA A 361 26.86 24.81 -59.74
N SER A 362 25.60 24.32 -59.65
CA SER A 362 24.64 24.42 -60.77
C SER A 362 23.19 24.05 -60.39
N LYS A 363 22.34 25.08 -60.47
CA LYS A 363 20.99 25.12 -61.09
C LYS A 363 20.08 23.89 -61.05
N VAL A 364 18.96 24.09 -60.36
CA VAL A 364 17.63 23.52 -60.66
C VAL A 364 17.23 23.87 -62.11
N PRO A 365 16.46 22.99 -62.78
CA PRO A 365 15.34 23.50 -63.55
C PRO A 365 14.02 22.81 -63.20
N ALA A 366 12.97 23.62 -63.24
CA ALA A 366 11.59 23.24 -63.06
C ALA A 366 10.99 22.54 -64.29
N ALA A 367 9.97 21.74 -64.01
CA ALA A 367 8.79 21.41 -64.83
C ALA A 367 8.97 20.67 -66.17
N ARG A 368 8.26 19.54 -66.30
CA ARG A 368 7.15 19.38 -67.28
C ARG A 368 6.41 18.04 -67.16
N ARG A 369 5.08 18.19 -67.26
CA ARG A 369 3.99 17.23 -67.55
C ARG A 369 3.48 16.34 -66.43
#